data_AF-A0A0G2Z8F2-F1
#
_entry.id   AF-A0A0G2Z8F2-F1
#
_cell.length_a   1.000
_cell.length_b   1.000
_cell.length_c   1.000
_cell.angle_alpha   90.00
_cell.angle_beta   90.00
_cell.angle_gamma   90.00
#
_symmetry.space_group_name_H-M   'P 1'
#
loop_
_entity.id
_entity.type
_entity.pdbx_description
1 polymer ?
#
loop_
_entity_poly.entity_id
_entity_poly.type
_entity_poly.pdbx_seq_one_letter_code
_entity_poly.pdbx_strand_id
1 'polypeptide(L)'
;MKKGTREIALEILSFFDKNGYIPSKKVEIALSTLSFEERKFTVNLYMGALRKQVFIDHILKKYLKRPDKLPAAVRNALRLGVFQIYFVDSVPEYAAIKETVSLVGVKSFKNLVNAVLRRIANERIEFDFLPLWLRHSHPEWLVSYFKALPYLDDLEPLLEYNQAPPLETYLIDEMKRAELEENSYFFTDSEFSDVAILVERGIGKPELHRVDEMEYILEKTGEKVLRKSGSMLSLLNEKPWLFRTLKRDDFSKATESLLSELANCEHKVFFLLLDSYSLEETRGLMHRLIKRGYSPEGFDVTFGGRLKGKEQDYGVYYFPPDAPRPCFVSYLRRR
;
A
#
# COMPACT_ATOMS: atom_id res chain seq x y z
N MET A 1 -25.89 6.50 -20.20
CA MET A 1 -26.04 5.15 -19.62
C MET A 1 -25.13 5.08 -18.41
N LYS A 2 -25.63 4.70 -17.22
CA LYS A 2 -24.81 4.54 -16.00
C LYS A 2 -23.81 3.41 -16.26
N LYS A 3 -22.51 3.68 -16.15
CA LYS A 3 -21.49 2.64 -16.29
C LYS A 3 -21.54 1.69 -15.10
N GLY A 4 -21.31 0.41 -15.35
CA GLY A 4 -21.28 -0.60 -14.29
C GLY A 4 -20.02 -0.47 -13.42
N THR A 5 -20.08 -0.97 -12.18
CA THR A 5 -18.93 -0.99 -11.24
C THR A 5 -17.68 -1.63 -11.85
N ARG A 6 -17.84 -2.78 -12.50
CA ARG A 6 -16.76 -3.53 -13.16
C ARG A 6 -16.21 -2.84 -14.41
N GLU A 7 -17.07 -2.13 -15.13
CA GLU A 7 -16.66 -1.33 -16.30
C GLU A 7 -15.77 -0.16 -15.87
N ILE A 8 -16.17 0.56 -14.81
CA ILE A 8 -15.35 1.64 -14.23
C ILE A 8 -14.00 1.08 -13.73
N ALA A 9 -14.00 -0.04 -13.01
CA ALA A 9 -12.77 -0.69 -12.55
C ALA A 9 -11.85 -1.05 -13.74
N LEU A 10 -12.40 -1.61 -14.82
CA LEU A 10 -11.64 -1.96 -16.02
C LEU A 10 -11.02 -0.74 -16.71
N GLU A 11 -11.74 0.37 -16.79
CA GLU A 11 -11.24 1.62 -17.37
C GLU A 11 -10.08 2.20 -16.54
N ILE A 12 -10.20 2.18 -15.21
CA ILE A 12 -9.14 2.64 -14.30
C ILE A 12 -7.88 1.78 -14.47
N LEU A 13 -8.02 0.45 -14.47
CA LEU A 13 -6.89 -0.47 -14.68
C LEU A 13 -6.22 -0.26 -16.03
N SER A 14 -7.02 -0.08 -17.09
CA SER A 14 -6.51 0.16 -18.44
C SER A 14 -5.82 1.52 -18.57
N PHE A 15 -6.33 2.53 -17.87
CA PHE A 15 -5.65 3.83 -17.78
C PHE A 15 -4.32 3.71 -17.03
N PHE A 16 -4.28 3.00 -15.90
CA PHE A 16 -3.06 2.77 -15.13
C PHE A 16 -2.01 2.02 -15.96
N ASP A 17 -2.39 0.94 -16.65
CA ASP A 17 -1.49 0.17 -17.54
C ASP A 17 -0.86 1.07 -18.63
N LYS A 18 -1.59 2.07 -19.12
CA LYS A 18 -1.11 2.98 -20.17
C LYS A 18 -0.26 4.13 -19.64
N ASN A 19 -0.59 4.67 -18.47
CA ASN A 19 -0.03 5.94 -17.98
C ASN A 19 0.86 5.81 -16.74
N GLY A 20 0.81 4.68 -16.02
CA GLY A 20 1.59 4.44 -14.80
C GLY A 20 1.04 5.10 -13.53
N TYR A 21 -0.13 5.74 -13.57
CA TYR A 21 -0.75 6.38 -12.40
C TYR A 21 -2.28 6.31 -12.43
N ILE A 22 -2.91 6.52 -11.27
CA ILE A 22 -4.37 6.58 -11.10
C ILE A 22 -4.79 8.06 -11.04
N PRO A 23 -5.68 8.54 -11.94
CA PRO A 23 -6.08 9.93 -12.00
C PRO A 23 -7.19 10.23 -10.97
N SER A 24 -6.83 10.63 -9.74
CA SER A 24 -7.77 10.78 -8.61
C SER A 24 -9.05 11.54 -8.96
N LYS A 25 -8.95 12.71 -9.62
CA LYS A 25 -10.12 13.50 -10.02
C LYS A 25 -11.04 12.78 -11.00
N LYS A 26 -10.49 12.03 -11.96
CA LYS A 26 -11.30 11.25 -12.92
C LYS A 26 -11.98 10.06 -12.23
N VAL A 27 -11.30 9.42 -11.28
CA VAL A 27 -11.88 8.34 -10.46
C VAL A 27 -13.03 8.88 -9.63
N GLU A 28 -12.84 9.99 -8.93
CA GLU A 28 -13.90 10.64 -8.13
C GLU A 28 -15.13 10.97 -8.97
N ILE A 29 -14.94 11.57 -10.15
CA ILE A 29 -16.04 11.86 -11.09
C ILE A 29 -16.75 10.57 -11.51
N ALA A 30 -16.01 9.51 -11.87
CA ALA A 30 -16.60 8.23 -12.29
C ALA A 30 -17.41 7.58 -11.16
N LEU A 31 -16.90 7.63 -9.93
CA LEU A 31 -17.54 7.07 -8.74
C LEU A 31 -18.73 7.90 -8.25
N SER A 32 -18.80 9.21 -8.55
CA SER A 32 -19.86 10.10 -8.06
C SER A 32 -21.28 9.64 -8.46
N THR A 33 -21.40 8.93 -9.58
CA THR A 33 -22.68 8.40 -10.10
C THR A 33 -23.14 7.08 -9.46
N LEU A 34 -22.32 6.47 -8.60
CA LEU A 34 -22.57 5.18 -7.95
C LEU A 34 -23.12 5.36 -6.52
N SER A 35 -23.87 4.36 -6.03
CA SER A 35 -24.23 4.22 -4.61
C SER A 35 -22.98 4.00 -3.76
N PHE A 36 -23.11 4.13 -2.43
CA PHE A 36 -22.01 3.88 -1.51
C PHE A 36 -21.42 2.46 -1.65
N GLU A 37 -22.28 1.44 -1.72
CA GLU A 37 -21.91 0.03 -1.88
C GLU A 37 -21.24 -0.21 -3.24
N GLU A 38 -21.78 0.38 -4.30
CA GLU A 38 -21.20 0.30 -5.64
C GLU A 38 -19.81 0.96 -5.69
N ARG A 39 -19.61 2.08 -4.98
CA ARG A 39 -18.29 2.73 -4.85
C ARG A 39 -17.32 1.85 -4.09
N LYS A 40 -17.70 1.36 -2.91
CA LYS A 40 -16.88 0.45 -2.07
C LYS A 40 -16.46 -0.77 -2.88
N PHE A 41 -17.41 -1.38 -3.59
CA PHE A 41 -17.15 -2.52 -4.46
C PHE A 41 -16.22 -2.17 -5.64
N THR A 42 -16.45 -1.06 -6.33
CA THR A 42 -15.60 -0.63 -7.46
C THR A 42 -14.16 -0.38 -7.00
N VAL A 43 -13.97 0.31 -5.87
CA VAL A 43 -12.65 0.57 -5.28
C VAL A 43 -11.96 -0.74 -4.90
N ASN A 44 -12.68 -1.65 -4.23
CA ASN A 44 -12.16 -2.97 -3.89
C ASN A 44 -11.69 -3.72 -5.14
N LEU A 45 -12.46 -3.70 -6.23
CA LEU A 45 -12.11 -4.37 -7.48
C LEU A 45 -10.80 -3.86 -8.08
N TYR A 46 -10.69 -2.56 -8.38
CA TYR A 46 -9.50 -2.08 -9.10
C TYR A 46 -8.27 -2.02 -8.19
N MET A 47 -8.39 -1.58 -6.93
CA MET A 47 -7.25 -1.55 -6.00
C MET A 47 -6.82 -2.96 -5.62
N GLY A 48 -7.77 -3.85 -5.37
CA GLY A 48 -7.50 -5.24 -5.05
C GLY A 48 -6.83 -5.98 -6.21
N ALA A 49 -7.31 -5.81 -7.45
CA ALA A 49 -6.67 -6.38 -8.63
C ALA A 49 -5.25 -5.87 -8.84
N LEU A 50 -4.97 -4.59 -8.53
CA LEU A 50 -3.61 -4.05 -8.59
C LEU A 50 -2.69 -4.61 -7.49
N ARG A 51 -3.15 -4.67 -6.23
CA ARG A 51 -2.37 -5.23 -5.10
C ARG A 51 -2.06 -6.71 -5.31
N LYS A 52 -3.06 -7.47 -5.78
CA LYS A 52 -2.96 -8.91 -6.05
C LYS A 52 -2.41 -9.24 -7.43
N GLN A 53 -1.88 -8.26 -8.16
CA GLN A 53 -1.54 -8.46 -9.57
C GLN A 53 -0.44 -9.50 -9.78
N VAL A 54 0.58 -9.57 -8.91
CA VAL A 54 1.66 -10.57 -9.05
C VAL A 54 1.09 -11.97 -8.95
N PHE A 55 0.21 -12.20 -7.97
CA PHE A 55 -0.53 -13.46 -7.84
C PHE A 55 -1.38 -13.72 -9.08
N ILE A 56 -2.25 -12.79 -9.46
CA ILE A 56 -3.19 -12.94 -10.57
C ILE A 56 -2.45 -13.24 -11.88
N ASP A 57 -1.38 -12.49 -12.19
CA ASP A 57 -0.60 -12.68 -13.42
C ASP A 57 0.11 -14.04 -13.42
N HIS A 58 0.56 -14.52 -12.25
CA HIS A 58 1.10 -15.88 -12.12
C HIS A 58 0.04 -16.95 -12.40
N ILE A 59 -1.17 -16.81 -11.84
CA ILE A 59 -2.29 -17.72 -12.11
C ILE A 59 -2.62 -17.72 -13.61
N LEU A 60 -2.78 -16.55 -14.22
CA LEU A 60 -3.11 -16.43 -15.65
C LEU A 60 -2.08 -17.12 -16.56
N LYS A 61 -0.79 -17.08 -16.22
CA LYS A 61 0.27 -17.77 -16.98
C LYS A 61 0.14 -19.29 -17.00
N LYS A 62 -0.55 -19.91 -16.02
CA LYS A 62 -0.82 -21.35 -16.03
C LYS A 62 -1.85 -21.74 -17.10
N TYR A 63 -2.73 -20.82 -17.47
CA TYR A 63 -3.84 -21.05 -18.39
C TYR A 63 -3.67 -20.37 -19.76
N LEU A 64 -2.72 -19.43 -19.87
CA LEU A 64 -2.46 -18.67 -21.07
C LEU A 64 -0.98 -18.75 -21.44
N LYS A 65 -0.67 -19.13 -22.70
CA LYS A 65 0.71 -19.19 -23.19
C LYS A 65 1.39 -17.83 -23.30
N ARG A 66 0.64 -16.79 -23.70
CA ARG A 66 1.16 -15.43 -23.96
C ARG A 66 0.14 -14.35 -23.51
N PRO A 67 -0.13 -14.24 -22.19
CA PRO A 67 -1.13 -13.30 -21.67
C PRO A 67 -0.75 -11.83 -21.92
N ASP A 68 0.53 -11.54 -22.06
CA ASP A 68 1.12 -10.24 -22.42
C ASP A 68 0.67 -9.76 -23.82
N LYS A 69 0.44 -10.69 -24.76
CA LYS A 69 0.00 -10.37 -26.13
C LYS A 69 -1.50 -10.09 -26.26
N LEU A 70 -2.27 -10.30 -25.21
CA LEU A 70 -3.69 -9.95 -25.22
C LEU A 70 -3.87 -8.42 -25.21
N PRO A 71 -4.92 -7.89 -25.85
CA PRO A 71 -5.29 -6.49 -25.68
C PRO A 71 -5.42 -6.14 -24.19
N ALA A 72 -4.92 -4.96 -23.79
CA ALA A 72 -4.84 -4.58 -22.38
C ALA A 72 -6.20 -4.68 -21.66
N ALA A 73 -7.29 -4.28 -22.32
CA ALA A 73 -8.64 -4.41 -21.77
C ALA A 73 -9.05 -5.89 -21.53
N VAL A 74 -8.68 -6.82 -22.41
CA VAL A 74 -8.99 -8.26 -22.22
C VAL A 74 -8.16 -8.83 -21.07
N ARG A 75 -6.87 -8.47 -20.99
CA ARG A 75 -5.99 -8.87 -19.89
C ARG A 75 -6.48 -8.32 -18.55
N ASN A 76 -6.92 -7.06 -18.50
CA ASN A 76 -7.44 -6.45 -17.28
C ASN A 76 -8.82 -6.99 -16.90
N ALA A 77 -9.66 -7.36 -17.86
CA ALA A 77 -10.90 -8.09 -17.58
C ALA A 77 -10.58 -9.45 -16.93
N LEU A 78 -9.65 -10.22 -17.49
CA LEU A 78 -9.17 -11.47 -16.87
C LEU A 78 -8.66 -11.24 -15.44
N ARG A 79 -7.86 -10.19 -15.22
CA ARG A 79 -7.36 -9.86 -13.88
C ARG A 79 -8.48 -9.57 -12.89
N LEU A 80 -9.48 -8.79 -13.29
CA LEU A 80 -10.68 -8.54 -12.49
C LEU A 80 -11.46 -9.82 -12.19
N GLY A 81 -11.59 -10.71 -13.18
CA GLY A 81 -12.27 -11.99 -13.02
C GLY A 81 -11.57 -12.89 -11.99
N VAL A 82 -10.25 -13.05 -12.12
CA VAL A 82 -9.45 -13.82 -11.16
C VAL A 82 -9.50 -13.18 -9.77
N PHE A 83 -9.41 -11.85 -9.68
CA PHE A 83 -9.50 -11.15 -8.39
C PHE A 83 -10.83 -11.44 -7.69
N GLN A 84 -11.95 -11.37 -8.42
CA GLN A 84 -13.27 -11.69 -7.87
C GLN A 84 -13.36 -13.15 -7.39
N ILE A 85 -12.87 -14.11 -8.18
CA ILE A 85 -12.93 -15.54 -7.84
C ILE A 85 -12.11 -15.85 -6.57
N TYR A 86 -10.95 -15.23 -6.40
CA TYR A 86 -10.03 -15.56 -5.31
C TYR A 86 -10.22 -14.74 -4.04
N PHE A 87 -10.68 -13.50 -4.14
CA PHE A 87 -10.57 -12.52 -3.06
C PHE A 87 -11.87 -11.75 -2.77
N VAL A 88 -12.99 -12.11 -3.40
CA VAL A 88 -14.27 -11.43 -3.21
C VAL A 88 -15.36 -12.44 -2.90
N ASP A 89 -15.41 -12.89 -1.64
CA ASP A 89 -16.32 -13.94 -1.18
C ASP A 89 -17.80 -13.58 -1.32
N SER A 90 -18.13 -12.28 -1.35
CA SER A 90 -19.49 -11.78 -1.53
C SER A 90 -20.03 -11.94 -2.96
N VAL A 91 -19.19 -12.32 -3.93
CA VAL A 91 -19.59 -12.49 -5.34
C VAL A 91 -19.52 -13.98 -5.72
N PRO A 92 -20.66 -14.64 -5.99
CA PRO A 92 -20.66 -16.01 -6.49
C PRO A 92 -19.80 -16.16 -7.77
N GLU A 93 -19.04 -17.23 -7.88
CA GLU A 93 -18.09 -17.45 -8.98
C GLU A 93 -18.76 -17.34 -10.36
N TYR A 94 -19.96 -17.92 -10.53
CA TYR A 94 -20.69 -17.84 -11.80
C TYR A 94 -21.04 -16.39 -12.18
N ALA A 95 -21.33 -15.54 -11.20
CA ALA A 95 -21.63 -14.12 -11.40
C ALA A 95 -20.35 -13.35 -11.72
N ALA A 96 -19.26 -13.60 -11.00
CA ALA A 96 -17.95 -13.03 -11.30
C ALA A 96 -17.52 -13.33 -12.74
N ILE A 97 -17.68 -14.58 -13.19
CA ILE A 97 -17.36 -15.00 -14.56
C ILE A 97 -18.27 -14.31 -15.56
N LYS A 98 -19.60 -14.40 -15.40
CA LYS A 98 -20.58 -13.83 -16.34
C LYS A 98 -20.39 -12.34 -16.53
N GLU A 99 -20.27 -11.59 -15.43
CA GLU A 99 -20.07 -10.15 -15.46
C GLU A 99 -18.71 -9.77 -16.04
N THR A 100 -17.66 -10.54 -15.79
CA THR A 100 -16.34 -10.26 -16.38
C THR A 100 -16.34 -10.50 -17.90
N VAL A 101 -17.06 -11.51 -18.38
CA VAL A 101 -17.23 -11.81 -19.80
C VAL A 101 -18.01 -10.70 -20.52
N SER A 102 -18.97 -10.06 -19.85
CA SER A 102 -19.77 -8.98 -20.44
C SER A 102 -18.93 -7.72 -20.73
N LEU A 103 -17.83 -7.50 -20.00
CA LEU A 103 -16.90 -6.37 -20.21
C LEU A 103 -16.16 -6.40 -21.55
N VAL A 104 -16.06 -7.57 -22.18
CA VAL A 104 -15.24 -7.77 -23.37
C VAL A 104 -16.12 -7.67 -24.61
N GLY A 105 -15.90 -6.71 -25.51
CA GLY A 105 -16.77 -6.55 -26.69
C GLY A 105 -16.69 -7.68 -27.73
N VAL A 106 -15.48 -8.17 -28.03
CA VAL A 106 -15.24 -9.10 -29.15
C VAL A 106 -15.56 -10.54 -28.76
N LYS A 107 -16.39 -11.22 -29.57
CA LYS A 107 -16.88 -12.59 -29.31
C LYS A 107 -15.78 -13.62 -29.03
N SER A 108 -14.69 -13.62 -29.81
CA SER A 108 -13.57 -14.55 -29.63
C SER A 108 -12.89 -14.35 -28.26
N PHE A 109 -12.73 -13.10 -27.83
CA PHE A 109 -12.18 -12.80 -26.50
C PHE A 109 -13.19 -13.08 -25.38
N LYS A 110 -14.50 -12.89 -25.58
CA LYS A 110 -15.53 -13.34 -24.61
C LYS A 110 -15.40 -14.84 -24.32
N ASN A 111 -15.27 -15.65 -25.37
CA ASN A 111 -15.11 -17.10 -25.26
C ASN A 111 -13.83 -17.46 -24.50
N LEU A 112 -12.72 -16.79 -24.84
CA LEU A 112 -11.44 -16.97 -24.13
C LEU A 112 -11.57 -16.65 -22.64
N VAL A 113 -12.11 -15.47 -22.30
CA VAL A 113 -12.26 -15.04 -20.90
C VAL A 113 -13.14 -16.01 -20.13
N ASN A 114 -14.28 -16.41 -20.70
CA ASN A 114 -15.18 -17.38 -20.07
C ASN A 114 -14.48 -18.73 -19.82
N ALA A 115 -13.78 -19.26 -20.83
CA ALA A 115 -13.10 -20.55 -20.73
C ALA A 115 -11.98 -20.52 -19.69
N VAL A 116 -11.17 -19.47 -19.68
CA VAL A 116 -10.05 -19.31 -18.73
C VAL A 116 -10.56 -19.17 -17.31
N LEU A 117 -11.54 -18.29 -17.06
CA LEU A 117 -12.05 -18.06 -15.70
C LEU A 117 -12.80 -19.27 -15.15
N ARG A 118 -13.56 -19.99 -15.97
CA ARG A 118 -14.19 -21.27 -15.56
C ARG A 118 -13.15 -22.30 -15.14
N ARG A 119 -12.08 -22.41 -15.92
CA ARG A 119 -11.01 -23.35 -15.59
C ARG A 119 -10.29 -22.95 -14.30
N ILE A 120 -10.03 -21.67 -14.11
CA ILE A 120 -9.43 -21.13 -12.88
C ILE A 120 -10.31 -21.38 -11.64
N ALA A 121 -11.64 -21.23 -11.76
CA ALA A 121 -12.56 -21.51 -10.67
C ALA A 121 -12.57 -23.02 -10.31
N ASN A 122 -12.57 -23.89 -11.32
CA ASN A 122 -12.55 -25.34 -11.11
C ASN A 122 -11.20 -25.88 -10.60
N GLU A 123 -10.09 -25.30 -11.04
CA GLU A 123 -8.72 -25.69 -10.69
C GLU A 123 -8.12 -24.65 -9.71
N ARG A 124 -8.88 -24.27 -8.68
CA ARG A 124 -8.45 -23.25 -7.70
C ARG A 124 -7.19 -23.73 -6.98
N ILE A 125 -6.21 -22.82 -6.88
CA ILE A 125 -4.92 -23.11 -6.26
C ILE A 125 -4.98 -22.77 -4.78
N GLU A 126 -4.51 -23.70 -3.95
CA GLU A 126 -4.37 -23.53 -2.52
C GLU A 126 -3.16 -22.64 -2.18
N PHE A 127 -3.33 -21.74 -1.21
CA PHE A 127 -2.34 -20.72 -0.87
C PHE A 127 -1.18 -21.25 -0.02
N ASP A 128 -1.42 -22.31 0.76
CA ASP A 128 -0.49 -22.80 1.77
C ASP A 128 0.81 -23.31 1.16
N PHE A 129 0.75 -23.86 -0.05
CA PHE A 129 1.92 -24.41 -0.74
C PHE A 129 2.63 -23.42 -1.66
N LEU A 130 2.16 -22.17 -1.74
CA LEU A 130 2.78 -21.15 -2.58
C LEU A 130 3.99 -20.51 -1.87
N PRO A 131 5.05 -20.15 -2.62
CA PRO A 131 6.15 -19.40 -2.05
C PRO A 131 5.64 -18.05 -1.52
N LEU A 132 6.27 -17.57 -0.45
CA LEU A 132 5.86 -16.38 0.28
C LEU A 132 5.59 -15.15 -0.63
N TRP A 133 6.46 -14.91 -1.61
CA TRP A 133 6.30 -13.81 -2.56
C TRP A 133 5.01 -13.91 -3.36
N LEU A 134 4.60 -15.11 -3.74
CA LEU A 134 3.40 -15.33 -4.52
C LEU A 134 2.16 -15.26 -3.64
N ARG A 135 2.20 -15.88 -2.45
CA ARG A 135 1.10 -15.86 -1.46
C ARG A 135 0.70 -14.42 -1.10
N HIS A 136 1.69 -13.56 -0.85
CA HIS A 136 1.46 -12.16 -0.54
C HIS A 136 1.47 -11.24 -1.77
N SER A 137 1.53 -11.76 -2.99
CA SER A 137 1.51 -10.97 -4.23
C SER A 137 2.58 -9.85 -4.33
N HIS A 138 3.81 -10.19 -3.98
CA HIS A 138 5.01 -9.36 -4.13
C HIS A 138 5.94 -9.91 -5.21
N PRO A 139 6.73 -9.06 -5.90
CA PRO A 139 7.82 -9.53 -6.74
C PRO A 139 8.81 -10.39 -5.94
N GLU A 140 9.24 -11.52 -6.52
CA GLU A 140 10.17 -12.45 -5.88
C GLU A 140 11.47 -11.78 -5.44
N TRP A 141 12.02 -10.89 -6.27
CA TRP A 141 13.25 -10.17 -5.95
C TRP A 141 13.09 -9.26 -4.74
N LEU A 142 11.90 -8.67 -4.53
CA LEU A 142 11.64 -7.72 -3.44
C LEU A 142 11.53 -8.47 -2.12
N VAL A 143 10.85 -9.62 -2.11
CA VAL A 143 10.82 -10.51 -0.95
C VAL A 143 12.22 -11.03 -0.63
N SER A 144 13.01 -11.37 -1.64
CA SER A 144 14.41 -11.78 -1.46
C SER A 144 15.27 -10.66 -0.87
N TYR A 145 15.03 -9.40 -1.29
CA TYR A 145 15.66 -8.23 -0.72
C TYR A 145 15.29 -8.03 0.75
N PHE A 146 14.00 -8.08 1.09
CA PHE A 146 13.55 -7.94 2.47
C PHE A 146 14.10 -9.02 3.40
N LYS A 147 14.17 -10.27 2.93
CA LYS A 147 14.79 -11.39 3.67
C LYS A 147 16.27 -11.18 3.98
N ALA A 148 16.96 -10.32 3.23
CA ALA A 148 18.38 -10.02 3.44
C ALA A 148 18.59 -8.86 4.43
N LEU A 149 17.53 -8.22 4.92
CA LEU A 149 17.65 -7.10 5.87
C LEU A 149 17.88 -7.64 7.28
N PRO A 150 18.97 -7.24 7.96
CA PRO A 150 19.37 -7.83 9.25
C PRO A 150 18.44 -7.46 10.42
N TYR A 151 17.63 -6.41 10.27
CA TYR A 151 16.64 -5.97 11.27
C TYR A 151 15.24 -6.52 11.01
N LEU A 152 15.02 -7.33 9.98
CA LEU A 152 13.69 -7.88 9.69
C LEU A 152 13.71 -9.39 9.95
N ASP A 153 13.25 -9.82 11.13
CA ASP A 153 13.26 -11.24 11.50
C ASP A 153 12.09 -11.97 10.84
N ASP A 154 10.88 -11.45 11.06
CA ASP A 154 9.66 -11.93 10.43
C ASP A 154 9.22 -10.96 9.34
N LEU A 155 9.05 -11.52 8.14
CA LEU A 155 8.69 -10.79 6.95
C LEU A 155 7.17 -10.79 6.71
N GLU A 156 6.44 -11.79 7.22
CA GLU A 156 5.02 -11.95 6.94
C GLU A 156 4.20 -10.71 7.33
N PRO A 157 4.34 -10.13 8.53
CA PRO A 157 3.60 -8.93 8.92
C PRO A 157 3.84 -7.73 7.99
N LEU A 158 5.08 -7.54 7.51
CA LEU A 158 5.39 -6.49 6.54
C LEU A 158 4.69 -6.74 5.20
N LEU A 159 4.71 -7.99 4.71
CA LEU A 159 4.04 -8.34 3.46
C LEU A 159 2.51 -8.25 3.58
N GLU A 160 1.94 -8.54 4.74
CA GLU A 160 0.52 -8.36 5.01
C GLU A 160 0.12 -6.89 5.06
N TYR A 161 0.88 -6.07 5.79
CA TYR A 161 0.73 -4.62 5.84
C TYR A 161 0.70 -4.03 4.42
N ASN A 162 1.67 -4.43 3.60
CA ASN A 162 1.78 -4.06 2.20
C ASN A 162 0.58 -4.53 1.35
N GLN A 163 -0.23 -5.48 1.79
CA GLN A 163 -1.41 -5.95 1.05
C GLN A 163 -2.72 -5.38 1.59
N ALA A 164 -2.66 -4.64 2.70
CA ALA A 164 -3.79 -3.92 3.27
C ALA A 164 -3.98 -2.53 2.60
N PRO A 165 -5.18 -1.93 2.69
CA PRO A 165 -5.33 -0.51 2.43
C PRO A 165 -4.52 0.29 3.47
N PRO A 166 -3.89 1.43 3.09
CA PRO A 166 -3.25 2.30 4.06
C PRO A 166 -4.24 2.74 5.12
N LEU A 167 -3.86 2.63 6.39
CA LEU A 167 -4.69 3.04 7.52
C LEU A 167 -4.93 4.56 7.49
N GLU A 168 -6.14 4.95 7.89
CA GLU A 168 -6.53 6.36 8.03
C GLU A 168 -6.69 6.67 9.51
N THR A 169 -5.70 7.39 10.04
CA THR A 169 -5.59 7.77 11.44
C THR A 169 -5.98 9.23 11.63
N TYR A 170 -6.72 9.51 12.70
CA TYR A 170 -7.28 10.82 13.02
C TYR A 170 -7.15 11.13 14.50
N LEU A 171 -6.95 12.42 14.81
CA LEU A 171 -7.19 12.94 16.15
C LEU A 171 -8.65 13.39 16.22
N ILE A 172 -9.44 12.69 17.03
CA ILE A 172 -10.85 12.98 17.23
C ILE A 172 -11.16 13.00 18.72
N ASP A 173 -11.92 14.00 19.15
CA ASP A 173 -12.49 14.01 20.50
C ASP A 173 -13.73 13.10 20.58
N GLU A 174 -14.16 12.77 21.79
CA GLU A 174 -15.27 11.86 22.06
C GLU A 174 -16.60 12.36 21.47
N MET A 175 -16.86 13.67 21.50
CA MET A 175 -18.09 14.25 20.97
C MET A 175 -18.14 14.13 19.43
N LYS A 176 -17.04 14.48 18.76
CA LYS A 176 -16.93 14.38 17.30
C LYS A 176 -16.96 12.93 16.83
N ARG A 177 -16.36 12.01 17.59
CA ARG A 177 -16.44 10.58 17.32
C ARG A 177 -17.88 10.09 17.37
N ALA A 178 -18.63 10.42 18.42
CA ALA A 178 -20.03 10.03 18.56
C ALA A 178 -20.90 10.56 17.40
N GLU A 179 -20.73 11.83 17.00
CA GLU A 179 -21.41 12.43 15.84
C GLU A 179 -21.12 11.66 14.53
N LEU A 180 -19.86 11.25 14.33
CA LEU A 180 -19.47 10.53 13.13
C LEU A 180 -19.95 9.07 13.14
N GLU A 181 -19.99 8.42 14.30
CA GLU A 181 -20.56 7.08 14.46
C GLU A 181 -22.06 7.05 14.12
N GLU A 182 -22.82 8.09 14.47
CA GLU A 182 -24.22 8.25 14.01
C GLU A 182 -24.33 8.36 12.48
N ASN A 183 -23.30 8.94 11.83
CA ASN A 183 -23.19 9.04 10.38
C ASN A 183 -22.50 7.81 9.74
N SER A 184 -22.48 6.68 10.44
CA SER A 184 -21.93 5.38 9.98
C SER A 184 -20.42 5.38 9.73
N TYR A 185 -19.66 6.27 10.39
CA TYR A 185 -18.20 6.16 10.46
C TYR A 185 -17.82 5.36 11.70
N PHE A 186 -17.09 4.26 11.53
CA PHE A 186 -16.64 3.45 12.66
C PHE A 186 -15.14 3.56 12.84
N PHE A 187 -14.72 3.77 14.08
CA PHE A 187 -13.32 3.91 14.46
C PHE A 187 -12.94 2.85 15.49
N THR A 188 -11.67 2.45 15.45
CA THR A 188 -11.02 1.66 16.50
C THR A 188 -9.86 2.46 17.08
N ASP A 189 -9.52 2.21 18.33
CA ASP A 189 -8.39 2.90 18.97
C ASP A 189 -7.09 2.26 18.55
N SER A 190 -6.04 3.08 18.38
CA SER A 190 -4.72 2.54 18.12
C SER A 190 -4.10 1.90 19.37
N GLU A 191 -3.34 0.83 19.16
CA GLU A 191 -2.55 0.19 20.21
C GLU A 191 -1.27 1.01 20.54
N PHE A 192 -0.85 1.91 19.66
CA PHE A 192 0.42 2.66 19.78
C PHE A 192 0.24 4.08 20.32
N SER A 193 -0.93 4.69 20.10
CA SER A 193 -1.21 6.07 20.49
C SER A 193 -2.70 6.31 20.73
N ASP A 194 -3.05 7.53 21.12
CA ASP A 194 -4.41 8.04 21.34
C ASP A 194 -5.10 8.50 20.04
N VAL A 195 -4.59 8.09 18.88
CA VAL A 195 -5.28 8.33 17.60
C VAL A 195 -6.37 7.27 17.39
N ALA A 196 -7.39 7.66 16.63
CA ALA A 196 -8.44 6.76 16.16
C ALA A 196 -8.12 6.30 14.72
N ILE A 197 -8.25 5.01 14.47
CA ILE A 197 -8.12 4.38 13.16
C ILE A 197 -9.51 4.19 12.56
N LEU A 198 -9.74 4.75 11.38
CA LEU A 198 -11.00 4.59 10.66
C LEU A 198 -11.11 3.18 10.07
N VAL A 199 -12.12 2.43 10.51
CA VAL A 199 -12.40 1.06 10.07
C VAL A 199 -13.42 1.05 8.94
N GLU A 200 -14.47 1.86 9.07
CA GLU A 200 -15.52 1.97 8.05
C GLU A 200 -15.87 3.44 7.83
N ARG A 201 -15.82 3.85 6.56
CA ARG A 201 -16.22 5.19 6.13
C ARG A 201 -17.74 5.25 6.07
N GLY A 202 -18.32 6.28 6.66
CA GLY A 202 -19.71 6.64 6.45
C GLY A 202 -19.95 7.32 5.10
N ILE A 203 -21.13 7.93 4.96
CA ILE A 203 -21.52 8.65 3.75
C ILE A 203 -20.92 10.08 3.80
N GLY A 204 -20.26 10.49 2.71
CA GLY A 204 -19.65 11.81 2.58
C GLY A 204 -18.14 11.83 2.83
N LYS A 205 -17.57 13.03 2.95
CA LYS A 205 -16.18 13.22 3.35
C LYS A 205 -16.19 13.86 4.74
N PRO A 206 -15.64 13.21 5.78
CA PRO A 206 -15.59 13.81 7.09
C PRO A 206 -14.57 14.96 7.07
N GLU A 207 -14.91 16.08 7.69
CA GLU A 207 -13.98 17.19 7.93
C GLU A 207 -13.05 16.85 9.09
N LEU A 208 -12.16 15.88 8.87
CA LEU A 208 -11.17 15.44 9.85
C LEU A 208 -9.75 15.67 9.34
N HIS A 209 -8.88 16.14 10.24
CA HIS A 209 -7.46 16.19 9.97
C HIS A 209 -6.86 14.80 10.11
N ARG A 210 -6.43 14.23 8.98
CA ARG A 210 -5.67 12.97 8.97
C ARG A 210 -4.27 13.21 9.53
N VAL A 211 -3.83 12.35 10.44
CA VAL A 211 -2.52 12.45 11.10
C VAL A 211 -1.68 11.22 10.74
N ASP A 212 -0.36 11.36 10.60
CA ASP A 212 0.54 10.20 10.54
C ASP A 212 0.93 9.78 11.95
N GLU A 213 0.59 8.55 12.30
CA GLU A 213 0.70 8.11 13.68
C GLU A 213 2.15 8.07 14.20
N MET A 214 3.12 7.63 13.38
CA MET A 214 4.53 7.66 13.80
C MET A 214 5.02 9.09 14.00
N GLU A 215 4.69 9.99 13.07
CA GLU A 215 5.03 11.41 13.20
C GLU A 215 4.44 12.01 14.48
N TYR A 216 3.17 11.70 14.77
CA TYR A 216 2.48 12.15 15.98
C TYR A 216 3.10 11.62 17.28
N ILE A 217 3.46 10.33 17.33
CA ILE A 217 4.16 9.73 18.47
C ILE A 217 5.48 10.45 18.74
N LEU A 218 6.24 10.76 17.68
CA LEU A 218 7.51 11.48 17.79
C LEU A 218 7.31 12.93 18.23
N GLU A 219 6.32 13.64 17.69
CA GLU A 219 6.04 15.04 18.06
C GLU A 219 5.63 15.18 19.55
N LYS A 220 5.03 14.15 20.14
CA LYS A 220 4.70 14.12 21.58
C LYS A 220 5.92 14.15 22.51
N THR A 221 7.11 13.86 22.01
CA THR A 221 8.35 14.02 22.77
C THR A 221 8.74 15.49 23.00
N GLY A 222 8.10 16.42 22.28
CA GLY A 222 8.43 17.86 22.30
C GLY A 222 9.55 18.24 21.34
N GLU A 223 10.20 17.28 20.69
CA GLU A 223 11.26 17.51 19.72
C GLU A 223 10.71 17.73 18.31
N LYS A 224 11.45 18.48 17.50
CA LYS A 224 11.05 18.69 16.10
C LYS A 224 11.14 17.37 15.34
N VAL A 225 10.10 17.04 14.58
CA VAL A 225 10.13 15.91 13.62
C VAL A 225 10.32 16.45 12.21
N LEU A 226 11.29 15.88 11.50
CA LEU A 226 11.51 16.08 10.08
C LEU A 226 11.18 14.78 9.36
N ARG A 227 9.93 14.68 8.93
CA ARG A 227 9.50 13.58 8.09
C ARG A 227 9.97 13.77 6.66
N LYS A 228 10.45 12.69 6.06
CA LYS A 228 10.82 12.62 4.65
C LYS A 228 10.18 11.41 3.98
N SER A 229 9.42 11.72 2.94
CA SER A 229 8.76 10.77 2.04
C SER A 229 9.17 11.06 0.60
N GLY A 230 8.81 10.17 -0.33
CA GLY A 230 9.08 10.37 -1.76
C GLY A 230 10.20 9.51 -2.33
N SER A 231 10.82 8.65 -1.52
CA SER A 231 11.57 7.55 -2.12
C SER A 231 10.68 6.48 -2.70
N MET A 232 11.27 5.64 -3.56
CA MET A 232 10.54 4.55 -4.16
C MET A 232 10.08 3.51 -3.11
N LEU A 233 10.81 3.33 -2.01
CA LEU A 233 10.36 2.50 -0.88
C LEU A 233 9.33 3.19 -0.01
N SER A 234 9.45 4.50 0.20
CA SER A 234 8.38 5.26 0.84
C SER A 234 7.07 5.15 0.06
N LEU A 235 7.15 5.18 -1.28
CA LEU A 235 6.00 4.96 -2.15
C LEU A 235 5.43 3.54 -2.02
N LEU A 236 6.21 2.53 -1.64
CA LEU A 236 5.66 1.20 -1.39
C LEU A 236 4.76 1.15 -0.18
N ASN A 237 5.12 1.84 0.89
CA ASN A 237 4.31 1.94 2.10
C ASN A 237 2.99 2.66 1.82
N GLU A 238 3.01 3.69 0.97
CA GLU A 238 1.80 4.45 0.62
C GLU A 238 0.96 3.79 -0.48
N LYS A 239 1.62 3.15 -1.44
CA LYS A 239 1.03 2.69 -2.72
C LYS A 239 1.54 1.29 -3.05
N PRO A 240 1.16 0.28 -2.26
CA PRO A 240 1.65 -1.08 -2.46
C PRO A 240 1.33 -1.66 -3.85
N TRP A 241 0.29 -1.18 -4.53
CA TRP A 241 0.02 -1.58 -5.92
C TRP A 241 1.14 -1.25 -6.93
N LEU A 242 2.13 -0.44 -6.54
CA LEU A 242 3.32 -0.16 -7.34
C LEU A 242 4.40 -1.26 -7.27
N PHE A 243 4.22 -2.33 -6.49
CA PHE A 243 5.24 -3.38 -6.35
C PHE A 243 5.76 -3.90 -7.70
N ARG A 244 4.87 -4.09 -8.68
CA ARG A 244 5.25 -4.64 -9.99
C ARG A 244 6.05 -3.68 -10.89
N THR A 245 5.98 -2.38 -10.63
CA THR A 245 6.66 -1.37 -11.44
C THR A 245 8.08 -1.10 -10.96
N LEU A 246 8.42 -1.60 -9.77
CA LEU A 246 9.72 -1.40 -9.16
C LEU A 246 10.83 -2.17 -9.85
N LYS A 247 11.97 -1.50 -10.00
CA LYS A 247 13.25 -2.10 -10.34
C LYS A 247 14.25 -1.89 -9.21
N ARG A 248 15.23 -2.77 -9.12
CA ARG A 248 16.30 -2.70 -8.11
C ARG A 248 17.08 -1.39 -8.17
N ASP A 249 17.29 -0.83 -9.36
CA ASP A 249 18.04 0.41 -9.55
C ASP A 249 17.28 1.68 -9.10
N ASP A 250 15.99 1.55 -8.74
CA ASP A 250 15.18 2.69 -8.33
C ASP A 250 15.44 3.12 -6.88
N PHE A 251 16.05 2.27 -6.03
CA PHE A 251 16.37 2.62 -4.64
C PHE A 251 17.44 3.72 -4.53
N SER A 252 18.43 3.75 -5.43
CA SER A 252 19.58 4.67 -5.32
C SER A 252 19.28 6.09 -5.82
N LYS A 253 18.27 6.27 -6.69
CA LYS A 253 17.96 7.58 -7.31
C LYS A 253 17.18 8.52 -6.37
N ALA A 254 16.49 7.98 -5.38
CA ALA A 254 15.67 8.77 -4.47
C ALA A 254 16.48 9.61 -3.45
N THR A 255 17.69 9.16 -3.12
CA THR A 255 18.52 9.77 -2.07
C THR A 255 18.92 11.22 -2.39
N GLU A 256 19.16 11.57 -3.67
CA GLU A 256 19.63 12.90 -4.06
C GLU A 256 18.59 14.00 -3.83
N SER A 257 17.31 13.71 -4.11
CA SER A 257 16.20 14.65 -3.88
C SER A 257 16.06 14.99 -2.39
N LEU A 258 16.07 13.96 -1.54
CA LEU A 258 15.93 14.09 -0.08
C LEU A 258 17.02 14.95 0.56
N LEU A 259 18.24 14.87 0.04
CA LEU A 259 19.39 15.63 0.55
C LEU A 259 19.33 17.12 0.24
N SER A 260 18.73 17.49 -0.89
CA SER A 260 18.54 18.88 -1.27
C SER A 260 17.61 19.59 -0.28
N GLU A 261 16.55 18.92 0.16
CA GLU A 261 15.60 19.46 1.12
C GLU A 261 16.18 19.53 2.54
N LEU A 262 16.98 18.54 2.94
CA LEU A 262 17.65 18.52 4.24
C LEU A 262 18.82 19.51 4.32
N ALA A 263 19.31 20.05 3.20
CA ALA A 263 20.36 21.06 3.20
C ALA A 263 19.92 22.37 3.87
N ASN A 264 18.61 22.63 3.91
CA ASN A 264 18.04 23.85 4.49
C ASN A 264 17.58 23.67 5.94
N CYS A 265 17.97 22.59 6.61
CA CYS A 265 17.57 22.36 8.00
C CYS A 265 18.38 23.23 8.97
N GLU A 266 17.70 24.15 9.65
CA GLU A 266 18.28 25.04 10.68
C GLU A 266 18.24 24.44 12.10
N HIS A 267 17.53 23.33 12.30
CA HIS A 267 17.34 22.73 13.63
C HIS A 267 18.61 22.06 14.15
N LYS A 268 18.98 22.37 15.40
CA LYS A 268 20.13 21.75 16.08
C LYS A 268 19.83 20.35 16.58
N VAL A 269 18.59 20.05 16.93
CA VAL A 269 18.14 18.75 17.44
C VAL A 269 16.80 18.42 16.81
N PHE A 270 16.63 17.20 16.30
CA PHE A 270 15.36 16.74 15.71
C PHE A 270 15.33 15.21 15.54
N PHE A 271 14.12 14.66 15.43
CA PHE A 271 13.89 13.33 14.89
C PHE A 271 13.83 13.37 13.37
N LEU A 272 14.65 12.56 12.72
CA LEU A 272 14.53 12.24 11.30
C LEU A 272 13.62 11.02 11.16
N LEU A 273 12.44 11.20 10.57
CA LEU A 273 11.49 10.14 10.25
C LEU A 273 11.55 9.86 8.75
N LEU A 274 12.03 8.67 8.37
CA LEU A 274 12.05 8.23 6.98
C LEU A 274 10.96 7.20 6.74
N ASP A 275 10.16 7.44 5.71
CA ASP A 275 9.14 6.50 5.28
C ASP A 275 9.74 5.30 4.52
N SER A 276 11.07 5.20 4.43
CA SER A 276 11.81 4.08 3.85
C SER A 276 12.59 3.34 4.93
N TYR A 277 12.81 2.04 4.69
CA TYR A 277 13.58 1.13 5.53
C TYR A 277 14.58 0.33 4.69
N SER A 278 15.07 0.87 3.57
CA SER A 278 16.23 0.26 2.90
C SER A 278 17.54 0.72 3.50
N LEU A 279 18.52 -0.18 3.52
CA LEU A 279 19.89 0.13 3.89
C LEU A 279 20.52 1.19 2.98
N GLU A 280 20.28 1.11 1.67
CA GLU A 280 20.85 2.01 0.67
C GLU A 280 20.46 3.46 0.92
N GLU A 281 19.19 3.69 1.27
CA GLU A 281 18.66 5.03 1.51
C GLU A 281 19.01 5.53 2.90
N THR A 282 18.81 4.71 3.94
CA THR A 282 19.09 5.12 5.32
C THR A 282 20.58 5.37 5.51
N ARG A 283 21.46 4.43 5.17
CA ARG A 283 22.92 4.60 5.33
C ARG A 283 23.45 5.71 4.43
N GLY A 284 22.99 5.77 3.18
CA GLY A 284 23.41 6.80 2.22
C GLY A 284 23.07 8.21 2.69
N LEU A 285 21.87 8.41 3.23
CA LEU A 285 21.43 9.68 3.80
C LEU A 285 22.19 10.01 5.08
N MET A 286 22.28 9.06 6.01
CA MET A 286 22.94 9.23 7.30
C MET A 286 24.42 9.56 7.17
N HIS A 287 25.15 8.88 6.28
CA HIS A 287 26.55 9.20 6.00
C HIS A 287 26.76 10.64 5.55
N ARG A 288 25.84 11.18 4.73
CA ARG A 288 25.91 12.56 4.26
C ARG A 288 25.52 13.57 5.34
N LEU A 289 24.56 13.25 6.20
CA LEU A 289 24.21 14.08 7.36
C LEU A 289 25.37 14.14 8.36
N ILE A 290 26.06 13.02 8.60
CA ILE A 290 27.24 12.96 9.47
C ILE A 290 28.37 13.86 8.94
N LYS A 291 28.63 13.82 7.62
CA LYS A 291 29.58 14.74 6.97
C LYS A 291 29.21 16.22 7.12
N ARG A 292 27.93 16.54 7.37
CA ARG A 292 27.44 17.90 7.61
C ARG A 292 27.43 18.30 9.09
N GLY A 293 27.97 17.46 9.98
CA GLY A 293 28.13 17.75 11.41
C GLY A 293 26.98 17.28 12.31
N TYR A 294 26.06 16.47 11.79
CA TYR A 294 25.03 15.81 12.60
C TYR A 294 25.58 14.50 13.20
N SER A 295 25.27 14.21 14.45
CA SER A 295 25.56 12.92 15.09
C SER A 295 24.27 12.29 15.61
N PRO A 296 24.06 10.97 15.37
CA PRO A 296 22.95 10.24 15.97
C PRO A 296 23.16 10.11 17.49
N GLU A 297 22.08 10.30 18.24
CA GLU A 297 22.01 10.12 19.69
C GLU A 297 20.99 9.04 20.06
N GLY A 298 21.13 8.45 21.24
CA GLY A 298 20.16 7.48 21.76
C GLY A 298 18.85 8.16 22.16
N PHE A 299 17.74 7.45 22.00
CA PHE A 299 16.40 7.87 22.42
C PHE A 299 15.62 6.67 22.93
N ASP A 300 14.48 6.90 23.60
CA ASP A 300 13.58 5.81 23.99
C ASP A 300 12.93 5.19 22.75
N VAL A 301 13.46 4.05 22.33
CA VAL A 301 13.00 3.34 21.13
C VAL A 301 11.62 2.71 21.29
N THR A 302 11.13 2.61 22.52
CA THR A 302 9.82 1.99 22.83
C THR A 302 8.70 3.01 22.94
N PHE A 303 9.03 4.30 23.05
CA PHE A 303 8.10 5.40 23.31
C PHE A 303 7.10 5.05 24.42
N GLY A 304 7.62 4.76 25.61
CA GLY A 304 6.82 4.35 26.76
C GLY A 304 6.29 2.92 26.68
N GLY A 305 7.03 2.01 26.04
CA GLY A 305 6.70 0.57 25.95
C GLY A 305 5.66 0.21 24.90
N ARG A 306 5.21 1.17 24.08
CA ARG A 306 4.13 0.97 23.10
C ARG A 306 4.62 0.44 21.76
N LEU A 307 5.87 0.70 21.41
CA LEU A 307 6.48 0.25 20.16
C LEU A 307 7.63 -0.71 20.44
N LYS A 308 7.92 -1.59 19.48
CA LYS A 308 9.21 -2.29 19.43
C LYS A 308 9.91 -1.97 18.13
N GLY A 309 11.06 -1.32 18.26
CA GLY A 309 11.96 -1.04 17.16
C GLY A 309 13.26 -1.83 17.29
N LYS A 310 13.96 -2.00 16.18
CA LYS A 310 15.29 -2.59 16.16
C LYS A 310 16.34 -1.56 15.84
N GLU A 311 17.23 -1.36 16.79
CA GLU A 311 18.41 -0.52 16.61
C GLU A 311 19.35 -1.15 15.58
N GLN A 312 19.71 -0.36 14.56
CA GLN A 312 20.72 -0.75 13.58
C GLN A 312 21.39 0.50 12.98
N ASP A 313 22.72 0.45 12.93
CA ASP A 313 23.60 1.47 12.37
C ASP A 313 23.45 2.86 13.02
N TYR A 314 22.54 3.69 12.51
CA TYR A 314 22.41 5.12 12.83
C TYR A 314 21.03 5.47 13.40
N GLY A 315 20.19 4.48 13.70
CA GLY A 315 18.83 4.70 14.20
C GLY A 315 18.10 3.40 14.45
N VAL A 316 16.77 3.46 14.37
CA VAL A 316 15.86 2.39 14.74
C VAL A 316 14.91 2.12 13.58
N TYR A 317 14.74 0.84 13.25
CA TYR A 317 13.77 0.39 12.27
C TYR A 317 12.53 -0.13 12.97
N TYR A 318 11.37 0.31 12.52
CA TYR A 318 10.07 -0.08 13.04
C TYR A 318 9.30 -0.83 11.96
N PHE A 319 8.63 -1.92 12.35
CA PHE A 319 7.83 -2.74 11.45
C PHE A 319 6.54 -3.18 12.15
N PRO A 320 5.45 -3.38 11.39
CA PRO A 320 4.29 -4.13 11.88
C PRO A 320 4.72 -5.54 12.33
N PRO A 321 4.06 -6.13 13.34
CA PRO A 321 2.92 -5.58 14.08
C PRO A 321 3.34 -4.69 15.26
N ASP A 322 4.64 -4.52 15.53
CA ASP A 322 5.13 -3.79 16.72
C ASP A 322 5.20 -2.27 16.53
N ALA A 323 4.75 -1.77 15.38
CA ALA A 323 4.65 -0.36 15.05
C ALA A 323 3.54 -0.14 14.01
N PRO A 324 2.95 1.07 13.94
CA PRO A 324 1.82 1.36 13.06
C PRO A 324 2.19 1.33 11.57
N ARG A 325 3.47 1.48 11.23
CA ARG A 325 3.96 1.38 9.85
C ARG A 325 5.46 1.08 9.76
N PRO A 326 5.93 0.53 8.63
CA PRO A 326 7.35 0.40 8.34
C PRO A 326 8.01 1.77 8.23
N CYS A 327 9.04 2.04 9.02
CA CYS A 327 9.82 3.28 8.93
C CYS A 327 11.20 3.15 9.58
N PHE A 328 12.04 4.15 9.32
CA PHE A 328 13.30 4.35 10.02
C PHE A 328 13.28 5.68 10.77
N VAL A 329 13.72 5.67 12.03
CA VAL A 329 13.82 6.85 12.89
C VAL A 329 15.24 7.01 13.39
N SER A 330 15.76 8.24 13.31
CA SER A 330 17.03 8.61 13.93
C SER A 330 16.87 9.91 14.69
N TYR A 331 17.41 9.99 15.91
CA TYR A 331 17.46 11.23 16.67
C TYR A 331 18.82 11.89 16.45
N LEU A 332 18.83 13.11 15.92
CA LEU A 332 20.04 13.78 15.44
C LEU A 332 20.31 15.08 16.18
N ARG A 333 21.57 15.29 16.54
CA ARG A 333 22.10 16.56 17.05
C ARG A 333 23.18 17.11 16.14
N ARG A 334 23.09 18.39 15.79
CA ARG A 334 24.16 19.13 15.11
C ARG A 334 25.15 19.63 16.14
N ARG A 335 26.44 19.33 15.92
CA ARG A 335 27.54 19.87 16.71
C ARG A 335 27.81 21.34 16.41
#